data_AF-A0A357JI10-F1
#
_entry.id   AF-A0A357JI10-F1
#
_cell.length_a   1.000
_cell.length_b   1.000
_cell.length_c   1.000
_cell.angle_alpha   90.00
_cell.angle_beta   90.00
_cell.angle_gamma   90.00
#
_symmetry.space_group_name_H-M   'P 1'
#
loop_
_entity.id
_entity.type
_entity.pdbx_description
1 polymer ?
#
loop_
_entity_poly.entity_id
_entity_poly.type
_entity_poly.pdbx_seq_one_letter_code
_entity_poly.pdbx_strand_id
1 'polypeptide(L)'
;GIIYGGSFHSFFPHLAFMSLTDNQEALKLAEVYSLSVIYIMILFSLVGQLILTYLILTKKTYYPRWIILLSPIVLLWFSVLMELLPHPYGVIASSSWGNMVFIIFFSISTITLLKKNYE
;
A
#
# COMPACT_ATOMS: atom_id res chain seq x y z
N GLY A 1 -4.02 8.66 -2.15
CA GLY A 1 -3.77 7.85 -3.35
C GLY A 1 -2.68 8.45 -4.19
N ILE A 2 -2.99 9.52 -4.94
CA ILE A 2 -2.11 10.07 -5.98
C ILE A 2 -0.74 10.53 -5.46
N ILE A 3 -0.67 11.30 -4.36
CA ILE A 3 0.60 11.76 -3.78
C ILE A 3 1.47 10.56 -3.35
N TYR A 4 0.87 9.60 -2.63
CA TYR A 4 1.56 8.40 -2.20
C TYR A 4 2.10 7.58 -3.38
N GLY A 5 1.25 7.29 -4.37
CA GLY A 5 1.64 6.52 -5.56
C GLY A 5 2.70 7.23 -6.40
N GLY A 6 2.57 8.54 -6.60
CA GLY A 6 3.56 9.36 -7.30
C GLY A 6 4.92 9.34 -6.61
N SER A 7 4.96 9.58 -5.31
CA SER A 7 6.21 9.51 -4.52
C SER A 7 6.82 8.10 -4.54
N PHE A 8 6.00 7.07 -4.38
CA PHE A 8 6.44 5.67 -4.41
C PHE A 8 7.08 5.30 -5.76
N HIS A 9 6.40 5.56 -6.87
CA HIS A 9 6.90 5.20 -8.21
C HIS A 9 8.09 6.07 -8.66
N SER A 10 8.20 7.30 -8.18
CA SER A 10 9.36 8.16 -8.50
C SER A 10 10.62 7.73 -7.75
N PHE A 11 10.48 6.93 -6.69
CA PHE A 11 11.59 6.59 -5.81
C PHE A 11 12.44 5.41 -6.32
N PHE A 12 11.83 4.32 -6.82
CA PHE A 12 12.56 3.10 -7.21
C PHE A 12 13.37 3.09 -8.53
N PRO A 13 13.28 4.05 -9.48
CA PRO A 13 14.07 4.01 -10.72
C PRO A 13 15.59 3.86 -10.52
N HIS A 14 16.14 4.36 -9.40
CA HIS A 14 17.56 4.23 -9.10
C HIS A 14 18.03 2.77 -8.97
N LEU A 15 17.18 1.85 -8.50
CA LEU A 15 17.51 0.41 -8.45
C LEU A 15 17.71 -0.16 -9.87
N ALA A 16 16.86 0.24 -10.81
CA ALA A 16 16.97 -0.18 -12.20
C ALA A 16 18.24 0.37 -12.86
N PHE A 17 18.64 1.61 -12.55
CA PHE A 17 19.91 2.14 -13.07
C PHE A 17 21.13 1.42 -12.48
N MET A 18 21.10 1.09 -11.18
CA MET A 18 22.21 0.40 -10.52
C MET A 18 22.34 -1.06 -10.99
N SER A 19 21.24 -1.74 -11.31
CA SER A 19 21.26 -3.12 -11.79
C SER A 19 21.84 -3.28 -13.20
N LEU A 20 21.94 -2.19 -13.98
CA LEU A 20 22.60 -2.16 -15.27
C LEU A 20 24.13 -2.00 -15.16
N THR A 21 24.66 -1.79 -13.95
CA THR A 21 26.09 -1.70 -13.70
C THR A 21 26.62 -3.04 -13.19
N ASP A 22 27.89 -3.35 -13.47
CA ASP A 22 28.57 -4.52 -12.87
C ASP A 22 28.98 -4.28 -11.40
N ASN A 23 28.54 -3.17 -10.79
CA ASN A 23 28.90 -2.78 -9.42
C ASN A 23 27.88 -3.31 -8.40
N GLN A 24 28.12 -4.53 -7.93
CA GLN A 24 27.26 -5.21 -6.95
C GLN A 24 27.18 -4.48 -5.60
N GLU A 25 28.24 -3.78 -5.19
CA GLU A 25 28.23 -3.01 -3.94
C GLU A 25 27.29 -1.80 -4.03
N ALA A 26 27.30 -1.10 -5.17
CA ALA A 26 26.39 0.02 -5.43
C ALA A 26 24.92 -0.44 -5.47
N LEU A 27 24.64 -1.57 -6.11
CA LEU A 27 23.29 -2.15 -6.13
C LEU A 27 22.82 -2.50 -4.71
N LYS A 28 23.65 -3.16 -3.92
CA LYS A 28 23.32 -3.51 -2.52
C LYS A 28 23.07 -2.26 -1.67
N LEU A 29 23.86 -1.21 -1.85
CA LEU A 29 23.63 0.06 -1.15
C LEU A 29 22.28 0.68 -1.52
N ALA A 30 21.94 0.67 -2.81
CA ALA A 30 20.66 1.17 -3.31
C ALA A 30 19.47 0.37 -2.76
N GLU A 31 19.60 -0.96 -2.63
CA GLU A 31 18.60 -1.81 -1.99
C GLU A 31 18.41 -1.47 -0.51
N VAL A 32 19.50 -1.33 0.25
CA VAL A 32 19.45 -0.97 1.68
C VAL A 32 18.81 0.40 1.87
N TYR A 33 19.16 1.38 1.03
CA TYR A 33 18.53 2.70 1.05
C TYR A 33 17.03 2.59 0.75
N SER A 34 16.66 1.82 -0.27
CA SER A 34 15.27 1.61 -0.66
C SER A 34 14.43 1.00 0.46
N LEU A 35 14.95 -0.06 1.10
CA LEU A 35 14.31 -0.71 2.24
C LEU A 35 14.16 0.24 3.42
N SER A 36 15.17 1.06 3.70
CA SER A 36 15.10 2.05 4.79
C SER A 36 13.95 3.04 4.60
N VAL A 37 13.76 3.53 3.37
CA VAL A 37 12.64 4.43 3.04
C VAL A 37 11.30 3.71 3.12
N ILE A 38 11.22 2.45 2.67
CA ILE A 38 10.01 1.63 2.84
C ILE A 38 9.65 1.47 4.31
N TYR A 39 10.61 1.19 5.20
CA TYR A 39 10.33 1.05 6.64
C TYR A 39 9.80 2.34 7.27
N ILE A 40 10.38 3.48 6.91
CA ILE A 40 9.89 4.80 7.36
C ILE A 40 8.46 5.02 6.85
N MET A 41 8.21 4.71 5.58
CA MET A 41 6.88 4.85 4.97
C MET A 41 5.84 3.94 5.67
N ILE A 42 6.19 2.71 6.00
CA ILE A 42 5.33 1.77 6.75
C ILE A 42 5.02 2.33 8.14
N LEU A 43 6.02 2.86 8.85
CA LEU A 43 5.83 3.46 10.17
C LEU A 43 4.79 4.59 10.14
N PHE A 44 4.94 5.56 9.23
CA PHE A 44 3.97 6.64 9.09
C PHE A 44 2.59 6.15 8.61
N SER A 45 2.56 5.12 7.77
CA SER A 45 1.31 4.49 7.33
C SER A 45 0.56 3.87 8.51
N LEU A 46 1.27 3.15 9.40
CA LEU A 46 0.70 2.58 10.63
C LEU A 46 0.11 3.66 11.53
N VAL A 47 0.81 4.77 11.73
CA VAL A 47 0.29 5.92 12.50
C VAL A 47 -0.98 6.47 11.86
N GLY A 48 -0.97 6.70 10.55
CA GLY A 48 -2.16 7.15 9.81
C GLY A 48 -3.34 6.18 9.94
N GLN A 49 -3.09 4.88 9.89
CA GLN A 49 -4.10 3.84 10.06
C GLN A 49 -4.69 3.84 11.47
N LEU A 50 -3.87 3.99 12.52
CA LEU A 50 -4.35 4.08 13.90
C LEU A 50 -5.25 5.29 14.09
N ILE A 51 -4.84 6.45 13.56
CA ILE A 51 -5.65 7.68 13.60
C ILE A 51 -6.99 7.46 12.89
N LEU A 52 -6.97 6.93 11.66
CA LEU A 52 -8.20 6.68 10.89
C LEU A 52 -9.13 5.69 11.62
N THR A 53 -8.58 4.60 12.15
CA THR A 53 -9.31 3.59 12.92
C THR A 53 -10.00 4.22 14.13
N TYR A 54 -9.28 5.03 14.90
CA TYR A 54 -9.83 5.76 16.03
C TYR A 54 -10.99 6.68 15.61
N LEU A 55 -10.82 7.46 14.54
CA LEU A 55 -11.85 8.36 14.03
C LEU A 55 -13.11 7.61 13.57
N ILE A 56 -12.96 6.45 12.94
CA ILE A 56 -14.09 5.60 12.51
C ILE A 56 -14.83 5.03 13.73
N LEU A 57 -14.12 4.45 14.70
CA LEU A 57 -14.74 3.83 15.88
C LEU A 57 -15.49 4.85 16.75
N THR A 58 -14.92 6.05 16.90
CA THR A 58 -15.51 7.18 17.63
C THR A 58 -16.59 7.92 16.84
N LYS A 59 -16.98 7.44 15.65
CA LYS A 59 -17.99 8.05 14.78
C LYS A 59 -17.68 9.50 14.36
N LYS A 60 -16.40 9.88 14.34
CA LYS A 60 -15.91 11.18 13.83
C LYS A 60 -15.76 11.20 12.31
N THR A 61 -16.16 10.14 11.63
CA THR A 61 -16.23 10.04 10.17
C THR A 61 -17.60 9.53 9.74
N TYR A 62 -17.93 9.70 8.46
CA TYR A 62 -19.16 9.16 7.88
C TYR A 62 -19.09 7.65 7.59
N TYR A 63 -17.91 7.05 7.69
CA TYR A 63 -17.71 5.64 7.37
C TYR A 63 -18.43 4.69 8.33
N PRO A 64 -18.92 3.55 7.82
CA PRO A 64 -19.39 2.47 8.68
C PRO A 64 -18.20 1.80 9.38
N ARG A 65 -18.39 1.34 10.63
CA ARG A 65 -17.31 0.78 11.46
C ARG A 65 -16.60 -0.42 10.84
N TRP A 66 -17.33 -1.25 10.08
CA TRP A 66 -16.75 -2.45 9.45
C TRP A 66 -15.71 -2.12 8.38
N ILE A 67 -15.67 -0.89 7.84
CA ILE A 67 -14.70 -0.51 6.80
C ILE A 67 -13.25 -0.64 7.25
N ILE A 68 -12.99 -0.62 8.57
CA ILE A 68 -11.65 -0.80 9.15
C ILE A 68 -11.04 -2.14 8.71
N LEU A 69 -11.85 -3.18 8.56
CA LEU A 69 -11.42 -4.51 8.08
C LEU A 69 -10.94 -4.50 6.63
N LEU A 70 -11.31 -3.48 5.86
CA LEU A 70 -10.90 -3.31 4.46
C LEU A 70 -9.92 -2.14 4.30
N SER A 71 -9.33 -1.69 5.40
CA SER A 71 -8.31 -0.65 5.34
C SER A 71 -7.07 -1.13 4.58
N PRO A 72 -6.31 -0.22 3.95
CA PRO A 72 -5.15 -0.60 3.13
C PRO A 72 -4.14 -1.48 3.88
N ILE A 73 -3.86 -1.18 5.15
CA ILE A 73 -2.92 -1.99 5.95
C ILE A 73 -3.44 -3.41 6.15
N VAL A 74 -4.72 -3.58 6.51
CA VAL A 74 -5.31 -4.91 6.68
C VAL A 74 -5.28 -5.69 5.37
N LEU A 75 -5.62 -5.05 4.25
CA LEU A 75 -5.58 -5.68 2.94
C LEU A 75 -4.15 -6.04 2.50
N LEU A 76 -3.14 -5.25 2.87
CA LEU A 76 -1.74 -5.54 2.57
C LEU A 76 -1.25 -6.82 3.25
N TRP A 77 -1.79 -7.25 4.40
CA TRP A 77 -1.42 -8.54 5.01
C TRP A 77 -1.73 -9.74 4.11
N PHE A 78 -2.69 -9.61 3.19
CA PHE A 78 -2.99 -10.64 2.21
C PHE A 78 -2.00 -10.70 1.05
N SER A 79 -0.97 -9.84 1.00
CA SER A 79 0.11 -9.93 0.01
C SER A 79 0.82 -11.28 0.07
N VAL A 80 0.95 -11.86 1.26
CA VAL A 80 1.54 -13.20 1.47
C VAL A 80 0.79 -14.26 0.67
N LEU A 81 -0.53 -14.13 0.51
CA LEU A 81 -1.30 -15.07 -0.30
C LEU A 81 -0.96 -14.98 -1.79
N MET A 82 -0.56 -13.79 -2.26
CA MET A 82 -0.16 -13.59 -3.65
C MET A 82 1.15 -14.31 -3.95
N GLU A 83 2.06 -14.39 -2.97
CA GLU A 83 3.34 -15.09 -3.10
C GLU A 83 3.19 -16.62 -3.14
N LEU A 84 2.07 -17.16 -2.66
CA LEU A 84 1.77 -18.60 -2.71
C LEU A 84 1.33 -19.08 -4.10
N LEU A 85 1.05 -18.17 -5.04
CA LEU A 85 0.61 -18.53 -6.38
C LEU A 85 1.78 -19.11 -7.21
N PRO A 86 1.54 -20.13 -8.05
CA PRO A 86 2.58 -20.73 -8.86
C PRO A 86 3.16 -19.72 -9.87
N HIS A 87 4.42 -19.91 -10.25
CA HIS A 87 5.07 -19.10 -11.27
C HIS A 87 4.32 -19.22 -12.61
N PRO A 88 4.09 -18.11 -13.36
CA PRO A 88 4.53 -16.72 -13.10
C PRO A 88 3.52 -15.87 -12.32
N TYR A 89 2.38 -16.42 -11.92
CA TYR A 89 1.24 -15.68 -11.40
C TYR A 89 1.54 -14.97 -10.08
N GLY A 90 2.36 -15.58 -9.19
CA GLY A 90 2.70 -14.96 -7.92
C GLY A 90 3.46 -13.65 -8.06
N VAL A 91 4.35 -13.53 -9.05
CA VAL A 91 5.11 -12.30 -9.32
C VAL A 91 4.19 -11.20 -9.86
N ILE A 92 3.27 -11.54 -10.75
CA ILE A 92 2.30 -10.59 -11.31
C ILE A 92 1.33 -10.12 -10.22
N ALA A 93 0.85 -11.04 -9.39
CA ALA A 93 -0.08 -10.75 -8.31
C ALA A 93 0.57 -9.90 -7.22
N SER A 94 1.77 -10.26 -6.74
CA SER A 94 2.47 -9.52 -5.68
C SER A 94 2.82 -8.10 -6.11
N SER A 95 3.32 -7.91 -7.35
CA SER A 95 3.64 -6.59 -7.90
C SER A 95 2.39 -5.71 -8.10
N SER A 96 1.23 -6.30 -8.36
CA SER A 96 -0.03 -5.58 -8.59
C SER A 96 -0.87 -5.36 -7.34
N TRP A 97 -0.63 -6.14 -6.27
CA TRP A 97 -1.50 -6.19 -5.09
C TRP A 97 -1.68 -4.82 -4.43
N GLY A 98 -0.60 -4.04 -4.26
CA GLY A 98 -0.68 -2.71 -3.66
C GLY A 98 -1.67 -1.77 -4.40
N ASN A 99 -1.74 -1.86 -5.73
CA ASN A 99 -2.71 -1.11 -6.52
C ASN A 99 -4.14 -1.64 -6.33
N MET A 100 -4.31 -2.97 -6.31
CA MET A 100 -5.61 -3.60 -6.03
C MET A 100 -6.15 -3.20 -4.66
N VAL A 101 -5.29 -3.15 -3.63
CA VAL A 101 -5.64 -2.67 -2.29
C VAL A 101 -6.25 -1.27 -2.35
N PHE A 102 -5.62 -0.33 -3.07
CA PHE A 102 -6.17 1.02 -3.23
C PHE A 102 -7.48 1.02 -4.00
N ILE A 103 -7.59 0.26 -5.09
CA ILE A 103 -8.84 0.15 -5.86
C ILE A 103 -9.97 -0.35 -4.97
N ILE A 104 -9.75 -1.42 -4.20
CA ILE A 104 -10.75 -2.01 -3.29
C ILE A 104 -11.17 -0.97 -2.24
N PHE A 105 -10.20 -0.40 -1.52
CA PHE A 105 -10.49 0.52 -0.42
C PHE A 105 -11.20 1.78 -0.90
N PHE A 106 -10.73 2.42 -1.98
CA PHE A 106 -11.38 3.63 -2.49
C PHE A 106 -12.74 3.35 -3.12
N SER A 107 -12.93 2.23 -3.81
CA SER A 107 -14.24 1.87 -4.36
C SER A 107 -15.28 1.70 -3.26
N ILE A 108 -14.94 0.96 -2.20
CA ILE A 108 -15.84 0.73 -1.07
C ILE A 108 -16.08 2.02 -0.28
N SER A 109 -15.04 2.84 -0.10
CA SER A 109 -15.17 4.16 0.51
C SER A 109 -16.15 5.04 -0.26
N THR A 110 -16.03 5.10 -1.59
CA THR A 110 -16.94 5.85 -2.45
C THR A 110 -18.37 5.32 -2.35
N ILE A 111 -18.58 4.00 -2.45
CA ILE A 111 -19.92 3.40 -2.38
C ILE A 111 -20.58 3.68 -1.03
N THR A 112 -19.85 3.51 0.07
CA THR A 112 -20.38 3.70 1.43
C THR A 112 -20.74 5.16 1.72
N LEU A 113 -19.91 6.10 1.25
CA LEU A 113 -20.17 7.53 1.42
C LEU A 113 -21.29 8.04 0.51
N LEU A 114 -21.38 7.56 -0.73
CA LEU A 114 -22.48 7.90 -1.62
C LEU A 114 -23.83 7.43 -1.06
N LYS A 115 -23.93 6.18 -0.60
CA LYS A 115 -25.17 5.64 -0.02
C LYS A 115 -25.71 6.51 1.12
N LYS A 116 -24.82 7.02 1.97
CA LYS A 116 -25.19 7.86 3.12
C LYS A 116 -25.68 9.26 2.74
N ASN A 117 -25.29 9.80 1.58
CA ASN A 117 -25.79 11.09 1.13
C ASN A 117 -27.22 11.02 0.56
N TYR A 118 -27.74 9.81 0.33
CA TYR A 118 -29.11 9.55 -0.14
C TYR A 118 -30.07 9.04 0.95
N GLU A 119 -29.58 8.89 2.20
CA GLU A 119 -30.36 8.53 3.40
C GLU A 119 -30.49 9.74 4.33
#